data_AF-A0A951GBW4-F1
#
_entry.id   AF-A0A951GBW4-F1
#
_cell.length_a   1.000
_cell.length_b   1.000
_cell.length_c   1.000
_cell.angle_alpha   90.00
_cell.angle_beta   90.00
_cell.angle_gamma   90.00
#
_symmetry.space_group_name_H-M   'P 1'
#
loop_
_entity.id
_entity.type
_entity.pdbx_description
1 polymer ?
#
loop_
_entity_poly.entity_id
_entity_poly.type
_entity_poly.pdbx_seq_one_letter_code
_entity_poly.pdbx_strand_id
1 'polypeptide(L)'
;MEAFARRARGELLATGEKVRKRTVATRDELTAQERQIAELARDGVSNPEIAARLFLSRRTVEWHLRNVFSKLGIGSRQDLAQALPSSDSQLIPA
;
A
#
# COMPACT_ATOMS: atom_id res chain seq x y z
N MET A 1 -19.76 -9.45 -15.57
CA MET A 1 -20.50 -8.92 -14.41
C MET A 1 -19.64 -7.86 -13.75
N GLU A 2 -19.81 -6.63 -14.22
CA GLU A 2 -19.29 -5.42 -13.59
C GLU A 2 -19.96 -5.22 -12.23
N ALA A 3 -19.19 -5.01 -11.16
CA ALA A 3 -19.77 -4.48 -9.93
C ALA A 3 -18.75 -3.74 -9.04
N PHE A 4 -18.66 -2.44 -9.30
CA PHE A 4 -18.60 -1.35 -8.31
C PHE A 4 -17.37 -1.16 -7.43
N ALA A 5 -16.41 -0.44 -8.02
CA ALA A 5 -15.57 0.52 -7.30
C ALA A 5 -16.43 1.54 -6.55
N ARG A 6 -16.47 1.48 -5.22
CA ARG A 6 -17.05 2.53 -4.37
C ARG A 6 -15.96 3.29 -3.61
N ARG A 7 -15.79 4.52 -4.09
CA ARG A 7 -15.54 5.79 -3.38
C ARG A 7 -14.26 5.93 -2.55
N ALA A 8 -13.39 6.77 -3.10
CA ALA A 8 -12.40 7.57 -2.39
C ALA A 8 -13.04 8.51 -1.37
N ARG A 9 -12.31 8.78 -0.28
CA ARG A 9 -12.45 10.01 0.52
C ARG A 9 -11.08 10.41 1.08
N GLY A 10 -10.63 11.61 0.72
CA GLY A 10 -9.61 12.37 1.48
C GLY A 10 -10.24 12.91 2.77
N GLU A 11 -9.55 13.51 3.73
CA GLU A 11 -8.18 14.03 3.90
C GLU A 11 -7.93 14.08 5.43
N LEU A 12 -6.68 14.29 5.86
CA LEU A 12 -6.24 15.39 6.75
C LEU A 12 -4.99 15.10 7.60
N LEU A 13 -4.29 16.21 7.85
CA LEU A 13 -2.89 16.42 8.23
C LEU A 13 -2.62 16.44 9.75
N ALA A 14 -1.31 16.45 10.04
CA ALA A 14 -0.59 17.06 11.19
C ALA A 14 -0.61 16.34 12.54
N THR A 15 0.60 16.26 13.12
CA THR A 15 1.04 15.59 14.38
C THR A 15 1.30 14.09 14.19
N GLY A 16 2.56 13.65 14.26
CA GLY A 16 3.02 12.29 13.93
C GLY A 16 2.32 11.12 14.64
N GLU A 17 1.55 11.39 15.69
CA GLU A 17 0.61 10.44 16.28
C GLU A 17 -0.49 10.02 15.28
N LYS A 18 -0.98 10.95 14.44
CA LYS A 18 -1.88 10.65 13.33
C LYS A 18 -1.21 9.78 12.28
N VAL A 19 0.09 9.96 12.01
CA VAL A 19 0.83 9.11 11.06
C VAL A 19 0.83 7.68 11.56
N ARG A 20 1.15 7.44 12.84
CA ARG A 20 1.17 6.07 13.40
C ARG A 20 -0.22 5.43 13.45
N LYS A 21 -1.23 6.16 13.91
CA LYS A 21 -2.64 5.69 13.91
C LYS A 21 -3.17 5.44 12.49
N ARG A 22 -2.81 6.28 11.52
CA ARG A 22 -3.13 6.12 10.10
C ARG A 22 -2.39 4.92 9.51
N THR A 23 -1.10 4.70 9.78
CA THR A 23 -0.39 3.53 9.23
C THR A 23 -1.03 2.20 9.63
N VAL A 24 -1.46 2.05 10.89
CA VAL A 24 -2.11 0.82 11.36
C VAL A 24 -3.53 0.72 10.82
N ALA A 25 -4.38 1.74 11.02
CA ALA A 25 -5.77 1.70 10.56
C ALA A 25 -5.90 1.66 9.03
N THR A 26 -5.01 2.31 8.29
CA THR A 26 -5.02 2.33 6.82
C THR A 26 -4.35 1.10 6.22
N ARG A 27 -3.44 0.41 6.95
CA ARG A 27 -3.01 -0.94 6.56
C ARG A 27 -4.20 -1.90 6.56
N ASP A 28 -5.16 -1.72 7.46
CA ASP A 28 -6.41 -2.49 7.49
C ASP A 28 -7.39 -2.10 6.36
N GLU A 29 -7.20 -0.96 5.69
CA GLU A 29 -8.00 -0.52 4.53
C GLU A 29 -7.50 -1.06 3.17
N LEU A 30 -6.29 -1.62 3.13
CA LEU A 30 -5.77 -2.28 1.94
C LEU A 30 -6.41 -3.65 1.78
N THR A 31 -6.91 -3.94 0.57
CA THR A 31 -7.27 -5.30 0.18
C THR A 31 -6.03 -6.20 0.22
N ALA A 32 -6.22 -7.52 0.29
CA ALA A 32 -5.10 -8.47 0.27
C ALA A 32 -4.19 -8.29 -0.96
N GLN A 33 -4.77 -8.07 -2.14
CA GLN A 33 -4.03 -7.86 -3.37
C GLN A 33 -3.27 -6.52 -3.39
N GLU A 34 -3.88 -5.45 -2.89
CA GLU A 34 -3.21 -4.15 -2.75
C GLU A 34 -2.02 -4.23 -1.78
N ARG A 35 -2.19 -4.92 -0.65
CA ARG A 35 -1.13 -5.15 0.33
C ARG A 35 0.05 -5.89 -0.28
N GLN A 36 -0.23 -7.00 -0.96
CA GLN A 36 0.81 -7.83 -1.61
C GLN A 36 1.59 -7.04 -2.67
N ILE A 37 0.89 -6.25 -3.50
CA ILE A 37 1.54 -5.37 -4.50
C ILE A 37 2.37 -4.29 -3.81
N ALA A 38 1.85 -3.68 -2.74
CA ALA A 38 2.53 -2.60 -2.02
C ALA A 38 3.78 -3.09 -1.28
N GLU A 39 3.75 -4.30 -0.70
CA GLU A 39 4.90 -4.96 -0.06
C GLU A 39 6.00 -5.26 -1.08
N LEU A 40 5.67 -5.90 -2.20
CA LEU A 40 6.64 -6.11 -3.29
C LEU A 40 7.22 -4.77 -3.79
N ALA A 41 6.39 -3.74 -3.88
CA ALA A 41 6.83 -2.43 -4.32
C ALA A 41 7.76 -1.74 -3.29
N ARG A 42 7.43 -1.84 -2.00
CA ARG A 42 8.28 -1.40 -0.89
C ARG A 42 9.64 -2.11 -0.96
N ASP A 43 9.64 -3.40 -1.26
CA ASP A 43 10.84 -4.24 -1.31
C ASP A 43 11.65 -4.05 -2.62
N GLY A 44 11.32 -3.03 -3.42
CA GLY A 44 12.09 -2.64 -4.61
C GLY A 44 11.72 -3.38 -5.91
N VAL A 45 10.74 -4.27 -5.90
CA VAL A 45 10.34 -5.08 -7.08
C VAL A 45 9.62 -4.21 -8.11
N SER A 46 10.12 -4.14 -9.35
CA SER A 46 9.55 -3.25 -10.37
C SER A 46 8.13 -3.66 -10.80
N ASN A 47 7.32 -2.73 -11.33
CA ASN A 47 5.95 -3.04 -11.75
C ASN A 47 5.87 -4.17 -12.81
N PRO A 48 6.79 -4.28 -13.80
CA PRO A 48 6.86 -5.44 -14.69
C PRO A 48 7.13 -6.76 -13.97
N GLU A 49 8.02 -6.78 -12.99
CA GLU A 49 8.34 -7.98 -12.22
C GLU A 49 7.19 -8.38 -11.30
N ILE A 50 6.53 -7.41 -10.64
CA ILE A 50 5.31 -7.65 -9.86
C ILE A 50 4.23 -8.23 -10.78
N ALA A 51 4.03 -7.63 -11.96
CA ALA A 51 3.06 -8.09 -12.94
C ALA A 51 3.33 -9.55 -13.34
N ALA A 52 4.58 -9.90 -13.62
CA ALA A 52 4.99 -11.28 -13.93
C ALA A 52 4.74 -12.24 -12.75
N ARG A 53 5.13 -11.86 -11.52
CA ARG A 53 4.96 -12.69 -10.32
C ARG A 53 3.50 -12.95 -9.98
N LEU A 54 2.63 -11.98 -10.23
CA LEU A 54 1.22 -12.03 -9.85
C LEU A 54 0.28 -12.38 -11.02
N PHE A 55 0.83 -12.66 -12.20
CA PHE A 55 0.07 -12.92 -13.42
C PHE A 55 -0.91 -11.78 -13.76
N LEU A 56 -0.46 -10.54 -13.59
CA LEU A 56 -1.21 -9.32 -13.87
C LEU A 56 -0.61 -8.56 -15.05
N SER A 57 -1.35 -7.58 -15.58
CA SER A 57 -0.76 -6.60 -16.50
C SER A 57 0.01 -5.52 -15.72
N ARG A 58 1.04 -4.93 -16.35
CA ARG A 58 1.76 -3.76 -15.79
C ARG A 58 0.80 -2.63 -15.39
N ARG A 59 -0.19 -2.34 -16.24
CA ARG A 59 -1.21 -1.31 -16.01
C ARG A 59 -2.10 -1.63 -14.80
N THR A 60 -2.38 -2.91 -14.55
CA THR A 60 -3.12 -3.34 -13.36
C THR A 60 -2.31 -3.08 -12.10
N VAL A 61 -1.01 -3.37 -12.10
CA VAL A 61 -0.11 -3.07 -10.98
C VAL A 61 -0.05 -1.56 -10.71
N GLU A 62 0.10 -0.74 -11.75
CA GLU A 62 0.09 0.73 -11.64
C GLU A 62 -1.22 1.25 -11.04
N TRP A 63 -2.35 0.70 -11.48
CA TRP A 63 -3.66 1.07 -10.95
C TRP A 63 -3.79 0.73 -9.46
N HIS A 64 -3.37 -0.47 -9.04
CA HIS A 64 -3.34 -0.83 -7.62
C HIS A 64 -2.43 0.09 -6.81
N LEU A 65 -1.23 0.40 -7.31
CA LEU A 65 -0.30 1.29 -6.61
C LEU A 65 -0.87 2.70 -6.45
N ARG A 66 -1.55 3.23 -7.46
CA ARG A 66 -2.25 4.53 -7.33
C ARG A 66 -3.30 4.50 -6.22
N ASN A 67 -4.07 3.42 -6.11
CA ASN A 67 -5.08 3.27 -5.06
C ASN A 67 -4.42 3.12 -3.69
N VAL A 68 -3.36 2.32 -3.59
CA VAL A 68 -2.55 2.16 -2.37
C VAL A 68 -2.03 3.52 -1.91
N PHE A 69 -1.42 4.30 -2.79
CA PHE A 69 -0.89 5.62 -2.47
C PHE A 69 -1.99 6.56 -1.96
N SER A 70 -3.15 6.53 -2.61
CA SER A 70 -4.32 7.32 -2.20
C SER A 70 -4.83 6.92 -0.82
N LYS A 71 -4.93 5.61 -0.54
CA LYS A 71 -5.36 5.09 0.76
C LYS A 71 -4.36 5.46 1.85
N LEU A 72 -3.08 5.13 1.65
CA LEU A 72 -1.97 5.42 2.56
C LEU A 72 -1.70 6.93 2.74
N GLY A 73 -2.19 7.78 1.82
CA GLY A 73 -1.95 9.22 1.85
C GLY A 73 -0.52 9.60 1.52
N ILE A 74 0.14 8.82 0.65
CA ILE A 74 1.53 9.02 0.24
C ILE A 74 1.63 9.46 -1.22
N GLY A 75 2.71 10.16 -1.57
CA GLY A 75 2.89 10.72 -2.91
C GLY A 75 3.69 9.81 -3.84
N SER A 76 4.50 8.92 -3.28
CA SER A 76 5.48 8.17 -4.06
C SER A 76 5.67 6.75 -3.58
N ARG A 77 6.31 5.96 -4.45
CA ARG A 77 6.79 4.61 -4.12
C ARG A 77 7.83 4.62 -3.00
N GLN A 78 8.65 5.66 -2.90
CA GLN A 78 9.70 5.76 -1.86
C GLN A 78 9.08 5.89 -0.47
N ASP A 79 7.91 6.51 -0.37
CA ASP A 79 7.18 6.68 0.89
C ASP A 79 6.61 5.36 1.44
N LEU A 80 6.54 4.30 0.63
CA LEU A 80 6.04 2.98 1.07
C LEU A 80 6.87 2.39 2.20
N ALA A 81 8.18 2.64 2.23
CA ALA A 81 9.05 2.13 3.30
C ALA A 81 8.65 2.68 4.68
N GLN A 82 8.17 3.92 4.72
CA GLN A 82 7.69 4.56 5.96
C GLN A 82 6.24 4.21 6.27
N ALA A 83 5.40 4.02 5.24
CA ALA A 83 3.99 3.72 5.40
C ALA A 83 3.68 2.24 5.69
N LEU A 84 4.56 1.33 5.28
CA LEU A 84 4.43 -0.12 5.46
C LEU A 84 5.67 -0.69 6.17
N PRO A 85 5.80 -0.49 7.51
CA PRO A 85 6.93 -1.03 8.25
C PRO A 85 7.08 -2.52 7.99
N SER A 86 8.31 -2.97 7.71
CA SER A 86 8.63 -4.38 7.51
C SER A 86 8.16 -5.19 8.72
N SER A 87 7.45 -6.29 8.47
CA SER A 87 6.89 -7.11 9.53
C SER A 87 7.97 -7.79 10.40
N ASP A 88 9.24 -7.75 9.98
CA ASP A 88 10.40 -8.14 10.79
C ASP A 88 10.54 -7.35 12.11
N SER A 89 9.95 -6.15 12.22
CA SER A 89 9.98 -5.40 13.49
C SER A 89 9.03 -5.98 14.57
N GLN A 90 8.28 -7.05 14.30
CA GLN A 90 7.37 -7.70 15.27
C GLN A 90 7.93 -8.98 15.92
N LEU A 91 9.18 -9.34 15.65
CA LEU A 91 9.91 -10.42 16.33
C LEU A 91 11.15 -9.73 16.95
N ILE A 92 11.33 -9.50 18.26
CA ILE A 92 11.46 -10.34 19.50
C ILE A 92 11.84 -9.31 20.65
N PRO A 93 11.77 -9.51 22.02
CA PRO A 93 11.58 -10.73 22.83
C PRO A 93 10.51 -10.69 23.94
N ALA A 94 10.15 -11.88 24.43
CA ALA A 94 10.07 -12.15 25.87
C ALA A 94 11.16 -13.18 26.21
#